data_AF-B3RK99-F1
#
_entry.id   AF-B3RK99-F1
#
_cell.length_a   1.000
_cell.length_b   1.000
_cell.length_c   1.000
_cell.angle_alpha   90.00
_cell.angle_beta   90.00
_cell.angle_gamma   90.00
#
_symmetry.space_group_name_H-M   'P 1'
#
loop_
_entity.id
_entity.type
_entity.pdbx_description
1 polymer ?
#
loop_
_entity_poly.entity_id
_entity_poly.type
_entity_poly.pdbx_seq_one_letter_code
_entity_poly.pdbx_strand_id
1 'polypeptide(L)'
;MATRYSELKIFQKIQLLYEEGEKKYIAQDDLNAISNYEQALDQIQSLPKKDTDLELQYKINLRITDIYIRHGEWSQATKFRQHALYMANRMKNQVYIADCIDRQGDIKRMTGDESGALSDFRISLDMKLKSLDGDNLSIGDTYHKIGRAYFSQKEYNRALLMYQKALDIRIRKLGDDDLIVAQSYHNIGLAYSNLGMLEMLSI
;
A
#
# COMPACT_ATOMS: atom_id res chain seq x y z
N MET A 1 -26.34 32.34 4.30
CA MET A 1 -24.90 32.64 4.20
C MET A 1 -24.08 32.08 5.37
N ALA A 2 -24.56 32.11 6.61
CA ALA A 2 -23.82 31.59 7.78
C ALA A 2 -23.49 30.08 7.74
N THR A 3 -24.40 29.23 7.25
CA THR A 3 -24.23 27.77 7.16
C THR A 3 -23.15 27.31 6.18
N ARG A 4 -23.04 27.98 5.02
CA ARG A 4 -22.04 27.66 4.00
C ARG A 4 -20.62 28.04 4.45
N TYR A 5 -20.49 29.08 5.27
CA TYR A 5 -19.22 29.52 5.83
C TYR A 5 -18.75 28.60 6.97
N SER A 6 -19.66 28.09 7.81
CA SER A 6 -19.31 27.10 8.83
C SER A 6 -18.89 25.77 8.24
N GLU A 7 -19.55 25.29 7.18
CA GLU A 7 -19.16 24.06 6.48
C GLU A 7 -17.77 24.17 5.84
N LEU A 8 -17.47 25.30 5.19
CA LEU A 8 -16.15 25.55 4.59
C LEU A 8 -15.02 25.46 5.64
N LYS A 9 -15.22 26.00 6.84
CA LYS A 9 -14.24 25.91 7.93
C LYS A 9 -14.02 24.47 8.39
N ILE A 10 -15.06 23.64 8.42
CA ILE A 10 -14.94 22.22 8.80
C ILE A 10 -14.12 21.47 7.75
N PHE A 11 -14.37 21.68 6.46
CA PHE A 11 -13.58 21.05 5.39
C PHE A 11 -12.10 21.48 5.43
N GLN A 12 -11.82 22.76 5.65
CA GLN A 12 -10.45 23.24 5.82
C GLN A 12 -9.75 22.57 7.01
N LYS A 13 -10.47 22.40 8.14
CA LYS A 13 -9.93 21.71 9.31
C LYS A 13 -9.65 20.22 9.03
N ILE A 14 -10.55 19.53 8.35
CA ILE A 14 -10.36 18.12 7.94
C ILE A 14 -9.10 17.98 7.09
N GLN A 15 -8.95 18.85 6.08
CA GLN A 15 -7.79 18.84 5.20
C GLN A 15 -6.47 19.11 5.96
N LEU A 16 -6.47 20.08 6.87
CA LEU A 16 -5.30 20.37 7.71
C LEU A 16 -4.90 19.17 8.57
N LEU A 17 -5.85 18.52 9.21
CA LEU A 17 -5.60 17.32 10.02
C LEU A 17 -4.98 16.20 9.17
N TYR A 18 -5.50 15.98 7.96
CA TYR A 18 -4.94 15.02 7.01
C TYR A 18 -3.50 15.36 6.63
N GLU A 19 -3.21 16.61 6.25
CA GLU A 19 -1.87 17.05 5.85
C GLU A 19 -0.85 16.94 6.98
N GLU A 20 -1.23 17.30 8.21
CA GLU A 20 -0.39 17.09 9.38
C GLU A 20 -0.18 15.60 9.67
N GLY A 21 -1.20 14.76 9.45
CA GLY A 21 -1.09 13.31 9.52
C GLY A 21 -0.07 12.75 8.53
N GLU A 22 -0.10 13.21 7.28
CA GLU A 22 0.88 12.81 6.25
C GLU A 22 2.31 13.25 6.61
N LYS A 23 2.49 14.47 7.13
CA LYS A 23 3.80 14.94 7.61
C LYS A 23 4.36 14.03 8.70
N LYS A 24 3.53 13.65 9.67
CA LYS A 24 3.91 12.75 10.77
C LYS A 24 4.19 11.34 10.26
N TYR A 25 3.38 10.84 9.32
CA TYR A 25 3.60 9.55 8.67
C TYR A 25 4.96 9.48 7.95
N ILE A 26 5.32 10.54 7.22
CA ILE A 26 6.63 10.65 6.55
C ILE A 26 7.76 10.73 7.58
N ALA A 27 7.55 11.45 8.68
CA ALA A 27 8.48 11.53 9.80
C ALA A 27 8.55 10.25 10.67
N GLN A 28 7.79 9.21 10.33
CA GLN A 28 7.67 7.96 11.10
C GLN A 28 7.14 8.15 12.54
N ASP A 29 6.43 9.25 12.79
CA ASP A 29 5.71 9.52 14.03
C ASP A 29 4.29 8.93 13.95
N ASP A 30 4.24 7.61 13.99
CA ASP A 30 3.05 6.81 13.67
C ASP A 30 1.87 7.05 14.61
N LEU A 31 2.15 7.22 15.91
CA LEU A 31 1.13 7.48 16.93
C LEU A 31 0.40 8.79 16.63
N ASN A 32 1.17 9.86 16.39
CA ASN A 32 0.59 11.17 16.13
C ASN A 32 -0.03 11.24 14.72
N ALA A 33 0.48 10.46 13.76
CA ALA A 33 -0.15 10.33 12.44
C ALA A 33 -1.54 9.70 12.56
N ILE A 34 -1.67 8.57 13.25
CA ILE A 34 -2.97 7.92 13.53
C ILE A 34 -3.90 8.91 14.24
N SER A 35 -3.44 9.58 15.29
CA SER A 35 -4.27 10.53 16.04
C SER A 35 -4.85 11.63 15.14
N ASN A 36 -4.04 12.21 14.25
CA ASN A 36 -4.50 13.24 13.33
C ASN A 36 -5.51 12.70 12.29
N TYR A 37 -5.24 11.51 11.78
CA TYR A 37 -6.13 10.83 10.84
C TYR A 37 -7.48 10.45 11.46
N GLU A 38 -7.51 9.93 12.69
CA GLU A 38 -8.74 9.62 13.41
C GLU A 38 -9.54 10.88 13.70
N GLN A 39 -8.89 11.97 14.12
CA GLN A 39 -9.56 13.26 14.28
C GLN A 39 -10.18 13.77 12.97
N ALA A 40 -9.51 13.57 11.82
CA ALA A 40 -10.07 13.92 10.52
C ALA A 40 -11.32 13.07 10.20
N LEU A 41 -11.27 11.76 10.44
CA LEU A 41 -12.41 10.86 10.25
C LEU A 41 -13.58 11.20 11.19
N ASP A 42 -13.32 11.55 12.44
CA ASP A 42 -14.35 11.96 13.40
C ASP A 42 -15.07 13.24 12.96
N GLN A 43 -14.32 14.22 12.44
CA GLN A 43 -14.89 15.43 11.85
C GLN A 43 -15.78 15.09 10.65
N ILE A 44 -15.33 14.21 9.75
CA ILE A 44 -16.15 13.74 8.61
C ILE A 44 -17.42 13.02 9.10
N GLN A 45 -17.30 12.17 10.12
CA GLN A 45 -18.42 11.40 10.67
C GLN A 45 -19.48 12.29 11.36
N SER A 46 -19.06 13.46 11.83
CA SER A 46 -19.96 14.47 12.41
C SER A 46 -20.77 15.25 11.36
N LEU A 47 -20.38 15.18 10.08
CA LEU A 47 -21.09 15.87 9.00
C LEU A 47 -22.45 15.21 8.71
N PRO A 48 -23.48 15.99 8.33
CA PRO A 48 -24.79 15.44 7.94
C PRO A 48 -24.70 14.43 6.78
N LYS A 49 -23.75 14.65 5.87
CA LYS A 49 -23.47 13.76 4.74
C LYS A 49 -22.13 13.07 4.95
N LYS A 50 -22.17 11.84 5.48
CA LYS A 50 -20.98 11.05 5.83
C LYS A 50 -20.22 10.50 4.61
N ASP A 51 -20.89 10.41 3.46
CA ASP A 51 -20.26 10.06 2.18
C ASP A 51 -19.52 11.25 1.54
N THR A 52 -19.23 12.30 2.31
CA THR A 52 -18.45 13.43 1.80
C THR A 52 -16.99 13.04 1.71
N ASP A 53 -16.38 13.30 0.56
CA ASP A 53 -14.97 13.05 0.26
C ASP A 53 -14.52 11.59 0.53
N LEU A 54 -15.14 10.66 -0.21
CA LEU A 54 -14.79 9.24 -0.16
C LEU A 54 -13.30 8.98 -0.47
N GLU A 55 -12.68 9.84 -1.29
CA GLU A 55 -11.27 9.71 -1.64
C GLU A 55 -10.37 10.02 -0.44
N LEU A 56 -10.65 11.09 0.29
CA LEU A 56 -9.91 11.42 1.51
C LEU A 56 -10.08 10.33 2.58
N GLN A 57 -11.32 9.87 2.79
CA GLN A 57 -11.58 8.77 3.73
C GLN A 57 -10.82 7.51 3.33
N TYR A 58 -10.79 7.17 2.04
CA TYR A 58 -10.00 6.06 1.51
C TYR A 58 -8.51 6.21 1.84
N LYS A 59 -7.91 7.36 1.50
CA LYS A 59 -6.49 7.64 1.72
C LYS A 59 -6.12 7.51 3.20
N ILE A 60 -6.91 8.14 4.08
CA ILE A 60 -6.70 8.09 5.53
C ILE A 60 -6.74 6.63 6.02
N ASN A 61 -7.78 5.88 5.68
CA ASN A 61 -7.92 4.50 6.13
C ASN A 61 -6.77 3.62 5.63
N LEU A 62 -6.31 3.82 4.38
CA LEU A 62 -5.19 3.07 3.84
C LEU A 62 -3.87 3.41 4.55
N ARG A 63 -3.64 4.69 4.92
CA ARG A 63 -2.47 5.09 5.73
C ARG A 63 -2.47 4.44 7.10
N ILE A 64 -3.61 4.46 7.79
CA ILE A 64 -3.75 3.79 9.09
C ILE A 64 -3.49 2.29 8.95
N THR A 65 -4.02 1.65 7.89
CA THR A 65 -3.71 0.24 7.57
C THR A 65 -2.21 0.01 7.41
N ASP A 66 -1.50 0.83 6.63
CA ASP A 66 -0.07 0.69 6.41
C ASP A 66 0.73 0.85 7.71
N ILE A 67 0.32 1.74 8.61
CA ILE A 67 0.92 1.89 9.95
C ILE A 67 0.72 0.61 10.76
N TYR A 68 -0.52 0.12 10.89
CA TYR A 68 -0.77 -1.09 11.68
C TYR A 68 -0.09 -2.33 11.10
N ILE A 69 0.06 -2.43 9.78
CA ILE A 69 0.87 -3.50 9.15
C ILE A 69 2.33 -3.41 9.60
N ARG A 70 2.92 -2.21 9.66
CA ARG A 70 4.31 -2.03 10.13
C ARG A 70 4.51 -2.45 11.58
N HIS A 71 3.51 -2.23 12.43
CA HIS A 71 3.55 -2.57 13.87
C HIS A 71 3.07 -3.99 14.19
N GLY A 72 2.62 -4.75 13.19
CA GLY A 72 2.13 -6.12 13.42
C GLY A 72 0.71 -6.22 14.00
N GLU A 73 -0.05 -5.13 13.98
CA GLU A 73 -1.39 -5.04 14.54
C GLU A 73 -2.45 -5.47 13.51
N TRP A 74 -2.44 -6.76 13.15
CA TRP A 74 -3.20 -7.31 12.01
C TRP A 74 -4.72 -7.10 12.10
N SER A 75 -5.27 -7.13 13.31
CA SER A 75 -6.71 -6.90 13.55
C SER A 75 -7.11 -5.47 13.19
N GLN A 76 -6.35 -4.49 13.66
CA GLN A 76 -6.58 -3.08 13.33
C GLN A 76 -6.31 -2.81 11.84
N ALA A 77 -5.21 -3.35 11.30
CA ALA A 77 -4.91 -3.24 9.88
C ALA A 77 -6.07 -3.74 9.02
N THR A 78 -6.66 -4.90 9.37
CA THR A 78 -7.80 -5.49 8.67
C THR A 78 -9.06 -4.62 8.75
N LYS A 79 -9.35 -4.07 9.93
CA LYS A 79 -10.49 -3.17 10.15
C LYS A 79 -10.41 -1.92 9.25
N PHE A 80 -9.30 -1.19 9.32
CA PHE A 80 -9.11 0.02 8.51
C PHE A 80 -9.04 -0.29 7.01
N ARG A 81 -8.47 -1.43 6.63
CA ARG A 81 -8.45 -1.89 5.23
C ARG A 81 -9.85 -2.14 4.69
N GLN A 82 -10.74 -2.72 5.50
CA GLN A 82 -12.15 -2.93 5.13
C GLN A 82 -12.88 -1.60 4.95
N HIS A 83 -12.60 -0.60 5.78
CA HIS A 83 -13.14 0.75 5.59
C HIS A 83 -12.63 1.38 4.29
N ALA A 84 -11.33 1.33 4.01
CA ALA A 84 -10.77 1.79 2.72
C ALA A 84 -11.41 1.05 1.53
N LEU A 85 -11.56 -0.28 1.61
CA LEU A 85 -12.20 -1.08 0.56
C LEU A 85 -13.68 -0.69 0.35
N TYR A 86 -14.40 -0.38 1.43
CA TYR A 86 -15.77 0.12 1.35
C TYR A 86 -15.82 1.44 0.56
N MET A 87 -14.94 2.41 0.87
CA MET A 87 -14.87 3.67 0.13
C MET A 87 -14.51 3.44 -1.35
N ALA A 88 -13.52 2.60 -1.62
CA ALA A 88 -13.07 2.28 -2.97
C ALA A 88 -14.20 1.66 -3.83
N ASN A 89 -14.99 0.76 -3.25
CA ASN A 89 -16.17 0.16 -3.90
C ASN A 89 -17.27 1.19 -4.16
N ARG A 90 -17.54 2.09 -3.20
CA ARG A 90 -18.51 3.19 -3.37
C ARG A 90 -18.10 4.11 -4.52
N MET A 91 -16.80 4.38 -4.68
CA MET A 91 -16.24 5.14 -5.78
C MET A 91 -16.14 4.36 -7.10
N LYS A 92 -16.31 3.03 -7.05
CA LYS A 92 -16.04 2.11 -8.18
C LYS A 92 -14.62 2.23 -8.75
N ASN A 93 -13.66 2.64 -7.92
CA ASN A 93 -12.28 2.85 -8.34
C ASN A 93 -11.49 1.53 -8.25
N GLN A 94 -11.19 0.94 -9.41
CA GLN A 94 -10.52 -0.36 -9.50
C GLN A 94 -9.09 -0.34 -8.94
N VAL A 95 -8.38 0.77 -9.09
CA VAL A 95 -7.01 0.92 -8.55
C VAL A 95 -7.05 0.91 -7.03
N TYR A 96 -8.00 1.62 -6.43
CA TYR A 96 -8.14 1.67 -4.98
C TYR A 96 -8.58 0.34 -4.38
N ILE A 97 -9.40 -0.42 -5.11
CA ILE A 97 -9.75 -1.80 -4.73
C ILE A 97 -8.49 -2.68 -4.77
N ALA A 98 -7.68 -2.57 -5.84
CA ALA A 98 -6.44 -3.33 -5.96
C ALA A 98 -5.44 -3.02 -4.84
N ASP A 99 -5.28 -1.75 -4.45
CA ASP A 99 -4.42 -1.37 -3.33
C ASP A 99 -4.89 -1.98 -1.99
N CYS A 100 -6.21 -2.08 -1.76
CA CYS A 100 -6.75 -2.78 -0.60
C CYS A 100 -6.47 -4.29 -0.63
N ILE A 101 -6.45 -4.90 -1.82
CA ILE A 101 -6.09 -6.32 -2.01
C ILE A 101 -4.59 -6.51 -1.78
N ASP A 102 -3.73 -5.60 -2.24
CA ASP A 102 -2.32 -5.61 -1.90
C ASP A 102 -2.09 -5.61 -0.38
N ARG A 103 -2.82 -4.78 0.37
CA ARG A 103 -2.66 -4.76 1.84
C ARG A 103 -3.21 -6.00 2.51
N GLN A 104 -4.23 -6.64 1.93
CA GLN A 104 -4.70 -7.95 2.37
C GLN A 104 -3.61 -9.01 2.16
N GLY A 105 -2.94 -9.00 1.00
CA GLY A 105 -1.82 -9.89 0.72
C GLY A 105 -0.65 -9.68 1.68
N ASP A 106 -0.33 -8.42 2.02
CA ASP A 106 0.69 -8.12 3.02
C ASP A 106 0.33 -8.71 4.40
N ILE A 107 -0.91 -8.52 4.87
CA ILE A 107 -1.40 -9.09 6.13
C ILE A 107 -1.30 -10.63 6.10
N LYS A 108 -1.84 -11.28 5.05
CA LYS A 108 -1.80 -12.73 4.89
C LYS A 108 -0.39 -13.28 4.97
N ARG A 109 0.55 -12.67 4.24
CA ARG A 109 1.97 -13.04 4.24
C ARG A 109 2.56 -12.94 5.64
N MET A 110 2.30 -11.85 6.36
CA MET A 110 2.80 -11.68 7.72
C MET A 110 2.17 -12.66 8.73
N THR A 111 0.96 -13.15 8.47
CA THR A 111 0.30 -14.19 9.26
C THR A 111 0.60 -15.63 8.81
N GLY A 112 1.47 -15.82 7.81
CA GLY A 112 1.92 -17.12 7.31
C GLY A 112 1.12 -17.73 6.16
N ASP A 113 0.07 -17.06 5.66
CA ASP A 113 -0.67 -17.48 4.47
C ASP A 113 0.03 -16.96 3.19
N GLU A 114 1.17 -17.57 2.86
CA GLU A 114 2.00 -17.20 1.71
C GLU A 114 1.29 -17.44 0.36
N SER A 115 0.50 -18.51 0.24
CA SER A 115 -0.21 -18.84 -1.00
C SER A 115 -1.39 -17.90 -1.23
N GLY A 116 -2.16 -17.58 -0.18
CA GLY A 116 -3.22 -16.59 -0.24
C GLY A 116 -2.68 -15.18 -0.50
N ALA A 117 -1.53 -14.82 0.06
CA ALA A 117 -0.86 -13.56 -0.24
C ALA A 117 -0.45 -13.45 -1.71
N LEU A 118 0.20 -14.48 -2.25
CA LEU A 118 0.58 -14.52 -3.66
C LEU A 118 -0.63 -14.42 -4.60
N SER A 119 -1.75 -15.07 -4.23
CA SER A 119 -3.01 -14.97 -4.96
C SER A 119 -3.54 -13.53 -4.97
N ASP A 120 -3.59 -12.88 -3.81
CA ASP A 120 -4.07 -11.50 -3.69
C ASP A 120 -3.19 -10.53 -4.50
N PHE A 121 -1.85 -10.64 -4.41
CA PHE A 121 -0.95 -9.79 -5.19
C PHE A 121 -1.13 -9.97 -6.70
N ARG A 122 -1.39 -11.20 -7.18
CA ARG A 122 -1.65 -11.45 -8.61
C ARG A 122 -2.97 -10.83 -9.06
N ILE A 123 -4.02 -10.91 -8.24
CA ILE A 123 -5.32 -10.28 -8.52
C ILE A 123 -5.15 -8.76 -8.58
N SER A 124 -4.49 -8.17 -7.58
CA SER A 124 -4.20 -6.74 -7.55
C SER A 124 -3.40 -6.28 -8.78
N LEU A 125 -2.36 -7.05 -9.16
CA LEU A 125 -1.55 -6.75 -10.33
C LEU A 125 -2.39 -6.75 -11.62
N ASP A 126 -3.22 -7.76 -11.84
CA ASP A 126 -4.11 -7.83 -13.01
C ASP A 126 -5.07 -6.63 -13.07
N MET A 127 -5.65 -6.25 -11.93
CA MET A 127 -6.52 -5.08 -11.84
C MET A 127 -5.77 -3.77 -12.17
N LYS A 128 -4.55 -3.60 -11.63
CA LYS A 128 -3.71 -2.42 -11.89
C LYS A 128 -3.29 -2.34 -13.35
N LEU A 129 -2.86 -3.45 -13.95
CA LEU A 129 -2.49 -3.51 -15.37
C LEU A 129 -3.66 -3.17 -16.32
N LYS A 130 -4.90 -3.47 -15.92
CA LYS A 130 -6.11 -3.10 -16.68
C LYS A 130 -6.53 -1.63 -16.50
N SER A 131 -6.09 -0.97 -15.44
CA SER A 131 -6.62 0.33 -15.01
C SER A 131 -5.60 1.47 -15.09
N LEU A 132 -4.31 1.15 -15.26
CA LEU A 132 -3.20 2.10 -15.20
C LEU A 132 -2.28 1.89 -16.40
N ASP A 133 -1.53 2.93 -16.75
CA ASP A 133 -0.40 2.81 -17.67
C ASP A 133 0.64 1.82 -17.11
N GLY A 134 1.25 1.03 -17.99
CA GLY A 134 2.17 -0.05 -17.60
C GLY A 134 3.41 0.38 -16.81
N ASP A 135 3.74 1.68 -16.81
CA ASP A 135 4.85 2.25 -16.05
C ASP A 135 4.41 2.87 -14.70
N ASN A 136 3.18 2.63 -14.23
CA ASN A 136 2.75 3.16 -12.93
C ASN A 136 3.52 2.52 -11.77
N LEU A 137 4.04 3.33 -10.84
CA LEU A 137 4.81 2.85 -9.68
C LEU A 137 4.08 1.80 -8.84
N SER A 138 2.75 1.91 -8.72
CA SER A 138 1.95 0.94 -7.95
C SER A 138 1.96 -0.47 -8.56
N ILE A 139 2.20 -0.60 -9.88
CA ILE A 139 2.41 -1.88 -10.56
C ILE A 139 3.79 -2.44 -10.17
N GLY A 140 4.81 -1.59 -10.18
CA GLY A 140 6.16 -1.94 -9.73
C GLY A 140 6.18 -2.43 -8.28
N ASP A 141 5.44 -1.78 -7.40
CA ASP A 141 5.30 -2.20 -6.00
C ASP A 141 4.62 -3.57 -5.88
N THR A 142 3.57 -3.84 -6.65
CA THR A 142 2.93 -5.16 -6.63
C THR A 142 3.85 -6.24 -7.20
N TYR A 143 4.59 -5.99 -8.29
CA TYR A 143 5.63 -6.91 -8.76
C TYR A 143 6.66 -7.22 -7.69
N HIS A 144 7.13 -6.19 -6.96
CA HIS A 144 8.07 -6.38 -5.88
C HIS A 144 7.50 -7.27 -4.76
N LYS A 145 6.22 -7.09 -4.39
CA LYS A 145 5.54 -7.94 -3.40
C LYS A 145 5.44 -9.41 -3.87
N ILE A 146 5.11 -9.64 -5.13
CA ILE A 146 5.11 -10.99 -5.73
C ILE A 146 6.53 -11.59 -5.69
N GLY A 147 7.56 -10.79 -6.01
CA GLY A 147 8.95 -11.22 -5.92
C GLY A 147 9.34 -11.66 -4.51
N ARG A 148 8.92 -10.91 -3.49
CA ARG A 148 9.11 -11.28 -2.07
C ARG A 148 8.42 -12.59 -1.71
N ALA A 149 7.20 -12.81 -2.19
CA ALA A 149 6.46 -14.04 -1.95
C ALA A 149 7.11 -15.27 -2.64
N TYR A 150 7.69 -15.12 -3.84
CA TYR A 150 8.47 -16.21 -4.43
C TYR A 150 9.79 -16.43 -3.69
N PHE A 151 10.44 -15.36 -3.23
CA PHE A 151 11.67 -15.46 -2.48
C PHE A 151 11.47 -16.22 -1.15
N SER A 152 10.38 -15.96 -0.41
CA SER A 152 10.05 -16.70 0.82
C SER A 152 9.80 -18.19 0.55
N GLN A 153 9.28 -18.53 -0.63
CA GLN A 153 9.07 -19.91 -1.10
C GLN A 153 10.34 -20.55 -1.70
N LYS A 154 11.50 -19.87 -1.66
CA LYS A 154 12.76 -20.30 -2.28
C LYS A 154 12.68 -20.47 -3.81
N GLU A 155 11.67 -19.91 -4.45
CA GLU A 155 11.53 -19.89 -5.91
C GLU A 155 12.35 -18.72 -6.51
N TYR A 156 13.67 -18.73 -6.30
CA TYR A 156 14.54 -17.58 -6.56
C TYR A 156 14.51 -17.10 -8.01
N ASN A 157 14.41 -18.00 -8.99
CA ASN A 157 14.28 -17.63 -10.41
C ASN A 157 13.00 -16.82 -10.70
N ARG A 158 11.87 -17.20 -10.09
CA ARG A 158 10.61 -16.47 -10.24
C ARG A 158 10.65 -15.16 -9.45
N ALA A 159 11.30 -15.13 -8.30
CA ALA A 159 11.53 -13.90 -7.54
C ALA A 159 12.33 -12.87 -8.35
N LEU A 160 13.45 -13.29 -8.96
CA LEU A 160 14.29 -12.47 -9.84
C LEU A 160 13.49 -11.85 -10.98
N LEU A 161 12.68 -12.66 -11.68
CA LEU A 161 11.84 -12.17 -12.77
C LEU A 161 10.90 -11.04 -12.32
N MET A 162 10.29 -11.18 -11.14
CA MET A 162 9.35 -10.17 -10.61
C MET A 162 10.08 -8.93 -10.10
N TYR A 163 11.22 -9.11 -9.43
CA TYR A 163 12.04 -7.99 -8.99
C TYR A 163 12.60 -7.18 -10.17
N GLN A 164 12.98 -7.83 -11.27
CA GLN A 164 13.43 -7.13 -12.47
C GLN A 164 12.31 -6.28 -13.07
N LYS A 165 11.08 -6.82 -13.19
CA LYS A 165 9.93 -6.04 -13.65
C LYS A 165 9.65 -4.83 -12.76
N ALA A 166 9.78 -4.98 -11.44
CA ALA A 166 9.64 -3.88 -10.50
C ALA A 166 10.74 -2.83 -10.67
N LEU A 167 11.99 -3.28 -10.82
CA LEU A 167 13.16 -2.42 -11.03
C LEU A 167 13.02 -1.58 -12.30
N ASP A 168 12.64 -2.20 -13.41
CA ASP A 168 12.48 -1.52 -14.70
C ASP A 168 11.49 -0.35 -14.63
N ILE A 169 10.36 -0.54 -13.93
CA ILE A 169 9.37 0.52 -13.71
C ILE A 169 9.95 1.62 -12.80
N ARG A 170 10.60 1.23 -11.70
CA ARG A 170 11.16 2.17 -10.71
C ARG A 170 12.25 3.04 -11.31
N ILE A 171 13.16 2.48 -12.11
CA ILE A 171 14.17 3.23 -12.86
C ILE A 171 13.52 4.26 -13.78
N ARG A 172 12.55 3.83 -14.60
CA ARG A 172 11.86 4.74 -15.55
C ARG A 172 11.13 5.90 -14.87
N LYS A 173 10.65 5.73 -13.64
CA LYS A 173 9.84 6.72 -12.93
C LYS A 173 10.58 7.55 -11.89
N LEU A 174 11.62 7.00 -11.26
CA LEU A 174 12.32 7.63 -10.14
C LEU A 174 13.77 8.00 -10.49
N GLY A 175 14.34 7.36 -11.52
CA GLY A 175 15.76 7.45 -11.83
C GLY A 175 16.60 6.48 -11.00
N ASP A 176 17.86 6.30 -11.39
CA ASP A 176 18.74 5.25 -10.85
C ASP A 176 19.20 5.51 -9.41
N ASP A 177 19.28 6.78 -9.00
CA ASP A 177 19.78 7.19 -7.67
C ASP A 177 18.72 7.11 -6.56
N ASP A 178 17.48 6.70 -6.88
CA ASP A 178 16.40 6.62 -5.90
C ASP A 178 16.58 5.43 -4.92
N LEU A 179 16.27 5.67 -3.64
CA LEU A 179 16.39 4.65 -2.59
C LEU A 179 15.55 3.40 -2.89
N ILE A 180 14.38 3.55 -3.52
CA ILE A 180 13.50 2.43 -3.88
C ILE A 180 14.12 1.59 -5.01
N VAL A 181 14.89 2.21 -5.90
CA VAL A 181 15.68 1.50 -6.92
C VAL A 181 16.82 0.72 -6.26
N ALA A 182 17.55 1.32 -5.32
CA ALA A 182 18.58 0.63 -4.54
C ALA A 182 18.03 -0.59 -3.77
N GLN A 183 16.83 -0.48 -3.20
CA GLN A 183 16.15 -1.62 -2.55
C GLN A 183 15.83 -2.76 -3.52
N SER A 184 15.43 -2.45 -4.75
CA SER A 184 15.22 -3.47 -5.79
C SER A 184 16.53 -4.20 -6.11
N TYR A 185 17.63 -3.48 -6.30
CA TYR A 185 18.94 -4.09 -6.53
C TYR A 185 19.38 -4.98 -5.37
N HIS A 186 19.18 -4.54 -4.13
CA HIS A 186 19.49 -5.33 -2.94
C HIS A 186 18.76 -6.68 -2.95
N ASN A 187 17.45 -6.68 -3.21
CA ASN A 187 16.65 -7.91 -3.23
C ASN A 187 17.01 -8.84 -4.42
N ILE A 188 17.40 -8.28 -5.56
CA ILE A 188 17.94 -9.04 -6.69
C ILE A 188 19.26 -9.70 -6.30
N GLY A 189 20.17 -8.97 -5.66
CA GLY A 189 21.45 -9.51 -5.17
C GLY A 189 21.25 -10.64 -4.15
N LEU A 190 20.31 -10.47 -3.21
CA LEU A 190 19.94 -11.53 -2.27
C LEU A 190 19.41 -12.78 -2.98
N ALA A 191 18.58 -12.61 -4.02
CA ALA A 191 18.04 -13.71 -4.79
C ALA A 191 19.12 -14.47 -5.57
N TYR A 192 20.08 -13.77 -6.19
CA TYR A 192 21.23 -14.42 -6.84
C TYR A 192 22.12 -15.18 -5.86
N SER A 193 22.43 -14.60 -4.70
CA SER A 193 23.24 -15.26 -3.67
C SER A 193 22.59 -16.58 -3.21
N ASN A 194 21.29 -16.57 -2.94
CA ASN A 194 20.56 -17.77 -2.52
C ASN A 194 20.41 -18.80 -3.63
N LEU A 195 20.24 -18.37 -4.89
CA LEU A 195 20.21 -19.27 -6.03
C LEU A 195 21.55 -20.01 -6.20
N GLY A 196 22.67 -19.28 -6.14
CA GLY A 196 24.00 -19.90 -6.23
C GLY A 196 24.30 -20.87 -5.08
N MET A 197 23.87 -20.56 -3.86
CA MET A 197 23.96 -21.50 -2.73
C MET A 197 23.12 -22.76 -2.94
N LEU A 198 21.90 -22.61 -3.46
CA LEU A 198 21.00 -23.74 -3.74
C LEU A 198 21.61 -24.67 -4.79
N GLU A 199 22.16 -24.10 -5.86
CA GLU A 199 22.84 -24.86 -6.93
C GLU A 199 24.06 -25.60 -6.39
N MET A 200 24.87 -24.98 -5.52
CA MET A 200 26.03 -25.64 -4.89
C MET A 200 25.65 -26.80 -3.96
N LEU A 201 24.52 -26.71 -3.24
CA LEU A 201 24.04 -27.77 -2.34
C LEU A 201 23.37 -28.94 -3.07
N SER A 202 23.08 -28.78 -4.36
CA SER A 202 22.41 -29.78 -5.20
C SER A 202 23.38 -30.72 -5.96
N ILE A 203 24.69 -30.56 -5.73
CA ILE A 203 25.80 -31.36 -6.28
C ILE A 203 26.29 -32.34 -5.21
#